data_AF-I7GE77-F1
#
_entry.id   AF-I7GE77-F1
#
_cell.length_a   1.000
_cell.length_b   1.000
_cell.length_c   1.000
_cell.angle_alpha   90.00
_cell.angle_beta   90.00
_cell.angle_gamma   90.00
#
_symmetry.space_group_name_H-M   'P 1'
#
loop_
_entity.id
_entity.type
_entity.pdbx_description
1 polymer ?
#
loop_
_entity_poly.entity_id
_entity_poly.type
_entity_poly.pdbx_seq_one_letter_code
_entity_poly.pdbx_strand_id
1 'polypeptide(L)'
;MSKTMAMNLLEDWCRGMEVDIHRSLLVTGIPEDCGQAEIEETLNGVLSPLGPYRVLNKIFVREENVKAALIEVGPAVFFLPPFSRVTSGVS
;
A
#
# COMPACT_ATOMS: atom_id res chain seq x y z
N MET A 1 4.47 -12.38 -13.68
CA MET A 1 5.56 -11.41 -13.51
C MET A 1 6.60 -12.15 -12.72
N SER A 2 7.86 -12.20 -13.16
CA SER A 2 8.89 -12.77 -12.29
C SER A 2 9.09 -11.84 -11.09
N LYS A 3 9.38 -12.39 -9.90
CA LYS A 3 9.68 -11.59 -8.70
C LYS A 3 10.75 -10.54 -8.96
N THR A 4 11.74 -10.88 -9.81
CA THR A 4 12.81 -9.99 -10.23
C THR A 4 12.29 -8.78 -11.02
N MET A 5 11.37 -8.98 -11.98
CA MET A 5 10.73 -7.88 -12.71
C MET A 5 9.94 -6.96 -11.76
N ALA A 6 9.24 -7.53 -10.78
CA ALA A 6 8.52 -6.77 -9.76
C ALA A 6 9.44 -5.94 -8.88
N MET A 7 10.56 -6.51 -8.44
CA MET A 7 11.53 -5.77 -7.64
C MET A 7 12.19 -4.63 -8.43
N ASN A 8 12.58 -4.87 -9.68
CA ASN A 8 13.14 -3.81 -10.53
C ASN A 8 12.16 -2.65 -10.74
N LEU A 9 10.88 -2.94 -11.00
CA LEU A 9 9.86 -1.92 -11.17
C LEU A 9 9.63 -1.11 -9.88
N LEU A 10 9.59 -1.80 -8.74
CA LEU A 10 9.47 -1.16 -7.44
C LEU A 10 10.65 -0.23 -7.18
N GLU A 11 11.89 -0.67 -7.42
CA GLU A 11 13.09 0.15 -7.26
C GLU A 11 13.09 1.35 -8.22
N ASP A 12 12.74 1.15 -9.49
CA ASP A 12 12.71 2.21 -10.50
C ASP A 12 11.73 3.32 -10.11
N TRP A 13 10.51 2.96 -9.70
CA TRP A 13 9.53 3.94 -9.25
C TRP A 13 9.88 4.56 -7.90
N CYS A 14 10.38 3.77 -6.95
CA CYS A 14 10.85 4.26 -5.67
C CYS A 14 11.93 5.35 -5.86
N ARG A 15 12.85 5.10 -6.79
CA ARG A 15 13.89 6.05 -7.19
C ARG A 15 13.33 7.25 -7.97
N GLY A 16 12.35 7.05 -8.83
CA GLY A 16 11.73 8.11 -9.63
C GLY A 16 10.79 9.02 -8.83
N MET A 17 10.18 8.52 -7.75
CA MET A 17 9.24 9.25 -6.91
C MET A 17 9.84 9.69 -5.56
N GLU A 18 11.12 9.41 -5.32
CA GLU A 18 11.85 9.74 -4.10
C GLU A 18 11.15 9.26 -2.82
N VAL A 19 10.55 8.07 -2.90
CA VAL A 19 9.79 7.45 -1.79
C VAL A 19 10.60 6.34 -1.15
N ASP A 20 10.36 6.03 0.13
CA ASP A 20 11.08 4.95 0.81
C ASP A 20 10.61 3.57 0.32
N ILE A 21 11.54 2.72 -0.14
CA ILE A 21 11.22 1.33 -0.53
C ILE A 21 10.62 0.54 0.64
N HIS A 22 11.04 0.83 1.88
CA HIS A 22 10.52 0.19 3.09
C HIS A 22 9.07 0.58 3.42
N ARG A 23 8.62 1.72 2.89
CA ARG A 23 7.23 2.21 3.01
C ARG A 23 6.45 2.04 1.73
N SER A 24 7.07 1.49 0.70
CA SER A 24 6.46 1.32 -0.61
C SER A 24 6.06 -0.14 -0.81
N LEU A 25 4.85 -0.36 -1.30
CA LEU A 25 4.33 -1.66 -1.67
C LEU A 25 4.02 -1.67 -3.17
N LEU A 26 4.49 -2.70 -3.87
CA LEU A 26 4.09 -2.97 -5.24
C LEU A 26 2.99 -4.03 -5.24
N VAL A 27 1.81 -3.67 -5.73
CA VAL A 27 0.70 -4.60 -5.90
C VAL A 27 0.62 -4.98 -7.37
N THR A 28 0.86 -6.24 -7.68
CA THR A 28 0.83 -6.82 -9.04
C THR A 28 -0.29 -7.84 -9.16
N GLY A 29 -0.72 -8.14 -10.39
CA GLY A 29 -1.72 -9.20 -10.64
C GLY A 29 -3.15 -8.70 -10.54
N ILE A 30 -3.35 -7.38 -10.61
CA ILE A 30 -4.68 -6.78 -10.66
C ILE A 30 -5.28 -7.07 -12.05
N PRO A 31 -6.45 -7.71 -12.19
CA PRO A 31 -7.02 -7.97 -13.49
C PRO A 31 -7.39 -6.68 -14.22
N GLU A 32 -7.33 -6.68 -15.55
CA GLU A 32 -7.68 -5.48 -16.34
C GLU A 32 -9.15 -5.07 -16.22
N ASP A 33 -10.02 -6.06 -16.00
CA ASP A 33 -11.47 -5.89 -15.79
C ASP A 33 -11.77 -5.13 -14.49
N CYS A 34 -10.85 -5.21 -13.51
CA CYS A 34 -10.95 -4.48 -12.26
C CYS A 34 -10.75 -2.97 -12.53
N GLY A 35 -11.82 -2.20 -12.32
CA GLY A 35 -11.81 -0.75 -12.44
C GLY A 35 -10.91 -0.09 -11.38
N GLN A 36 -10.62 1.20 -11.56
CA GLN A 36 -9.83 1.95 -10.58
C GLN A 36 -10.46 1.94 -9.18
N ALA A 37 -11.79 2.07 -9.10
CA ALA A 37 -12.53 2.06 -7.84
C ALA A 37 -12.42 0.74 -7.08
N GLU A 38 -12.58 -0.42 -7.74
CA GLU A 38 -12.43 -1.72 -7.08
C GLU A 38 -11.02 -1.99 -6.59
N ILE A 39 -10.02 -1.56 -7.37
CA ILE A 39 -8.62 -1.64 -6.96
C ILE A 39 -8.43 -0.79 -5.70
N GLU A 40 -8.87 0.46 -5.71
CA GLU A 40 -8.74 1.35 -4.55
C GLU A 40 -9.50 0.83 -3.33
N GLU A 41 -10.69 0.26 -3.51
CA GLU A 41 -11.49 -0.34 -2.44
C GLU A 41 -10.81 -1.57 -1.85
N THR A 42 -10.29 -2.46 -2.68
CA THR A 42 -9.52 -3.64 -2.25
C THR A 42 -8.27 -3.22 -1.50
N LEU A 43 -7.53 -2.26 -2.05
CA LEU A 43 -6.36 -1.68 -1.40
C LEU A 43 -6.75 -1.03 -0.07
N ASN A 44 -7.91 -0.38 0.01
CA ASN A 44 -8.41 0.20 1.25
C ASN A 44 -8.71 -0.87 2.29
N GLY A 45 -9.36 -1.96 1.91
CA GLY A 45 -9.62 -3.08 2.82
C GLY A 45 -8.33 -3.71 3.37
N VAL A 46 -7.31 -3.89 2.53
CA VAL A 46 -6.05 -4.53 2.91
C VAL A 46 -5.12 -3.59 3.67
N LEU A 47 -5.07 -2.31 3.29
CA LEU A 47 -4.14 -1.32 3.83
C LEU A 47 -4.76 -0.42 4.92
N SER A 48 -6.09 -0.41 5.08
CA SER A 48 -6.79 0.23 6.21
C SER A 48 -6.13 -0.03 7.57
N PRO A 49 -5.78 -1.29 7.94
CA PRO A 49 -5.16 -1.55 9.23
C PRO A 49 -3.69 -1.09 9.33
N LEU A 50 -3.02 -0.85 8.20
CA LEU A 50 -1.63 -0.40 8.17
C LEU A 50 -1.51 1.13 8.31
N GLY A 51 -2.59 1.86 8.05
CA GLY A 51 -2.67 3.31 8.20
C GLY A 51 -2.94 4.04 6.87
N PRO A 52 -2.75 5.37 6.84
CA PRO A 52 -2.99 6.15 5.63
C PRO A 52 -2.04 5.69 4.52
N TYR A 53 -2.59 5.35 3.37
CA TYR A 53 -1.81 4.97 2.19
C TYR A 53 -2.14 5.89 1.01
N ARG A 54 -1.21 6.01 0.08
CA ARG A 54 -1.37 6.80 -1.16
C ARG A 54 -0.92 5.97 -2.34
N VAL A 55 -1.79 5.84 -3.33
CA VAL A 55 -1.40 5.25 -4.63
C VAL A 55 -0.58 6.29 -5.37
N LEU A 56 0.68 5.97 -5.61
CA LEU A 56 1.64 6.87 -6.24
C LEU A 56 1.65 6.71 -7.76
N ASN A 57 1.63 5.47 -8.24
CA ASN A 57 1.72 5.16 -9.66
C ASN A 57 0.92 3.90 -10.00
N LYS A 58 0.49 3.77 -11.26
CA LYS A 58 -0.16 2.58 -11.79
C LYS A 58 0.26 2.35 -13.24
N ILE A 59 0.72 1.14 -13.54
CA ILE A 59 0.95 0.72 -14.92
C ILE A 59 0.09 -0.47 -15.28
N PHE A 60 -0.18 -0.57 -16.58
CA PHE A 60 -0.77 -1.75 -17.18
C PHE A 60 0.32 -2.59 -17.82
N VAL A 61 0.55 -3.78 -17.29
CA VAL A 61 1.51 -4.74 -17.80
C VAL A 61 0.83 -5.56 -18.89
N ARG A 62 0.95 -5.08 -20.14
CA ARG A 62 0.36 -5.73 -21.33
C ARG A 62 0.82 -7.16 -21.54
N GLU A 63 2.04 -7.50 -21.13
CA GLU A 63 2.58 -8.85 -21.25
C GLU A 63 1.74 -9.89 -20.50
N GLU A 64 1.05 -9.47 -19.44
CA GLU A 64 0.29 -10.36 -18.57
C GLU A 64 -1.17 -9.98 -18.44
N ASN A 65 -1.61 -8.91 -19.13
CA ASN A 65 -2.96 -8.35 -19.03
C ASN A 65 -3.36 -8.04 -17.57
N VAL A 66 -2.38 -7.66 -16.75
CA VAL A 66 -2.58 -7.27 -15.35
C VAL A 66 -2.08 -5.86 -15.12
N LYS A 67 -2.66 -5.19 -14.13
CA LYS A 67 -2.20 -3.89 -13.64
C LYS A 67 -1.23 -4.10 -12.48
N ALA A 68 -0.31 -3.17 -12.35
CA ALA A 68 0.57 -3.03 -11.20
C ALA A 68 0.43 -1.62 -10.63
N ALA A 69 0.34 -1.50 -9.31
CA ALA A 69 0.19 -0.23 -8.61
C ALA A 69 1.27 -0.07 -7.54
N LEU A 70 1.88 1.12 -7.47
CA LEU A 70 2.75 1.53 -6.39
C LEU A 70 1.94 2.23 -5.32
N ILE A 71 2.20 1.85 -4.08
CA ILE A 71 1.51 2.40 -2.95
C ILE A 71 2.54 2.81 -1.92
N GLU A 72 2.48 4.04 -1.46
CA GLU A 72 3.19 4.50 -0.28
C GLU A 72 2.29 4.31 0.93
N VAL A 73 2.81 3.62 1.95
CA VAL A 73 2.18 3.51 3.26
C VAL A 73 2.79 4.61 4.13
N GLY A 74 1.94 5.54 4.55
CA GLY A 74 2.31 6.58 5.49
C GLY A 74 2.70 6.01 6.85
N PRO A 75 3.21 6.84 7.78
CA PRO A 75 3.52 6.39 9.11
C PRO A 75 2.27 5.74 9.72
N ALA A 76 2.37 4.45 10.04
CA ALA A 76 1.32 3.73 10.75
C ALA A 76 1.01 4.51 12.01
N VAL A 77 -0.13 5.21 12.01
CA VAL A 77 -0.70 5.72 13.24
C VAL A 77 -1.18 4.48 13.96
N PHE A 78 -0.31 3.87 14.77
CA PHE A 78 -0.77 2.93 15.76
C PHE A 78 -1.82 3.69 16.56
N PHE A 79 -3.09 3.40 16.27
CA PHE A 79 -4.20 3.81 17.08
C PHE A 79 -4.04 3.01 18.37
N LEU A 80 -3.10 3.46 19.20
CA LEU A 80 -3.01 3.00 20.56
C LEU A 80 -4.39 3.34 21.13
N PRO A 81 -5.22 2.34 21.50
CA PRO A 81 -6.42 2.65 22.22
C PRO A 81 -5.98 3.50 23.41
N PRO A 82 -6.68 4.60 23.74
CA PRO A 82 -6.33 5.37 24.92
C PRO A 82 -6.34 4.37 26.06
N PHE A 83 -5.16 4.06 26.59
CA PHE A 83 -5.01 3.24 27.77
C PHE A 83 -5.80 3.99 28.82
N SER A 84 -7.02 3.51 29.11
CA SER A 84 -7.86 4.06 30.14
C SER A 84 -7.01 4.10 31.39
N ARG A 85 -6.61 5.32 31.77
CA ARG A 85 -6.03 5.61 33.08
C ARG A 85 -7.03 5.07 34.07
N VAL A 86 -6.78 3.85 34.56
CA VAL A 86 -7.41 3.38 35.78
C VAL A 86 -6.86 4.29 36.87
N THR A 87 -7.58 5.38 37.13
CA THR A 87 -7.37 6.12 38.36
C THR A 87 -7.80 5.16 39.45
N SER A 88 -6.81 4.54 40.10
CA SER A 88 -6.97 3.88 41.38
C SER A 88 -7.62 4.88 42.35
N GLY A 89 -8.95 4.84 42.42
CA GLY A 89 -9.72 5.48 43.48
C GLY A 89 -9.56 4.64 44.72
N VAL A 90 -8.45 4.85 45.44
CA VAL A 90 -8.33 4.52 46.85
C VAL A 90 -8.63 5.78 47.63
N SER A 91 -9.84 5.87 48.18
CA SER A 91 -10.20 6.61 49.39
C SER A 91 -11.62 6.24 49.80
#